data_AF-A0A2D9RJ44-F1
#
_entry.id   AF-A0A2D9RJ44-F1
#
_cell.length_a   1.000
_cell.length_b   1.000
_cell.length_c   1.000
_cell.angle_alpha   90.00
_cell.angle_beta   90.00
_cell.angle_gamma   90.00
#
_symmetry.space_group_name_H-M   'P 1'
#
loop_
_entity.id
_entity.type
_entity.pdbx_description
1 polymer ?
#
loop_
_entity_poly.entity_id
_entity_poly.type
_entity_poly.pdbx_seq_one_letter_code
_entity_poly.pdbx_strand_id
1 'polypeptide(L)' 'MSLHLLLTLAGLVMAAGFAAFCSWRSGLPRDDMKPKRLPWRFLMILSGFVAFLMLVHIVNIFGYETGPGKGLLGGRFG' A
#
# COMPACT_ATOMS: atom_id res chain seq x y z
N MET A 1 -13.21 -3.58 -17.36
CA MET A 1 -13.17 -2.51 -16.34
C MET A 1 -13.52 -3.01 -14.94
N SER A 2 -14.60 -3.78 -14.75
CA SER A 2 -15.06 -4.26 -13.44
C SER A 2 -14.03 -5.12 -12.68
N LEU A 3 -13.38 -6.10 -13.33
CA LEU A 3 -12.41 -6.99 -12.68
C LEU A 3 -11.19 -6.26 -12.10
N HIS A 4 -10.64 -5.28 -12.84
CA HIS A 4 -9.48 -4.50 -12.42
C HIS A 4 -9.78 -3.65 -11.18
N LEU A 5 -10.94 -3.00 -11.15
CA LEU A 5 -11.40 -2.26 -9.98
C LEU A 5 -11.56 -3.17 -8.77
N LEU A 6 -12.18 -4.33 -8.96
CA LEU A 6 -12.44 -5.31 -7.90
C LEU A 6 -11.13 -5.85 -7.30
N LEU A 7 -10.15 -6.19 -8.15
CA LEU A 7 -8.82 -6.63 -7.71
C LEU A 7 -8.06 -5.54 -6.95
N THR A 8 -8.14 -4.30 -7.41
CA THR A 8 -7.47 -3.16 -6.77
C THR A 8 -8.09 -2.87 -5.39
N LEU A 9 -9.43 -2.92 -5.30
CA LEU A 9 -10.15 -2.71 -4.04
C LEU A 9 -9.85 -3.84 -3.04
N ALA A 10 -9.86 -5.09 -3.51
CA ALA A 10 -9.51 -6.25 -2.69
C ALA A 10 -8.06 -6.16 -2.17
N GLY A 11 -7.13 -5.77 -3.03
CA GLY A 11 -5.73 -5.54 -2.67
C GLY A 11 -5.56 -4.43 -1.63
N LEU A 12 -6.27 -3.31 -1.79
CA LEU A 12 -6.27 -2.20 -0.83
C LEU A 12 -6.79 -2.66 0.55
N VAL A 13 -7.94 -3.35 0.59
CA VAL A 13 -8.54 -3.84 1.84
C VAL A 13 -7.64 -4.87 2.51
N MET A 14 -7.02 -5.79 1.76
CA MET A 14 -6.06 -6.75 2.32
C MET A 14 -4.83 -6.05 2.90
N ALA A 15 -4.26 -5.07 2.20
CA ALA A 15 -3.09 -4.33 2.66
C ALA A 15 -3.40 -3.46 3.89
N ALA A 16 -4.58 -2.83 3.93
CA ALA A 16 -5.04 -2.05 5.07
C ALA A 16 -5.31 -2.95 6.28
N GLY A 17 -5.97 -4.09 6.09
CA GLY A 17 -6.21 -5.09 7.13
C GLY A 17 -4.91 -5.66 7.69
N PHE A 18 -3.93 -5.96 6.83
CA PHE A 18 -2.63 -6.45 7.25
C PHE A 18 -1.81 -5.38 8.00
N ALA A 19 -1.92 -4.11 7.59
CA ALA A 19 -1.30 -2.99 8.30
C ALA A 19 -1.91 -2.79 9.70
N ALA A 20 -3.24 -2.84 9.81
CA ALA A 20 -3.95 -2.77 11.08
C ALA A 20 -3.59 -3.94 12.01
N PHE A 21 -3.51 -5.16 11.46
CA PHE A 21 -3.07 -6.34 12.20
C PHE A 21 -1.63 -6.21 12.70
N CYS A 22 -0.71 -5.76 11.84
CA CYS A 22 0.67 -5.49 12.23
C CYS A 22 0.77 -4.39 13.29
N SER A 23 -0.03 -3.33 13.17
CA SER A 23 -0.10 -2.23 14.14
C SER A 23 -0.57 -2.73 15.51
N TRP A 24 -1.68 -3.48 15.55
CA TRP A 24 -2.19 -4.10 16.78
C TRP A 24 -1.16 -5.05 17.42
N ARG A 25 -0.52 -5.91 16.62
CA ARG A 25 0.56 -6.81 17.07
C ARG A 25 1.79 -6.06 17.57
N SER A 26 2.08 -4.88 17.02
CA SER A 26 3.19 -4.04 17.45
C SER A 26 2.92 -3.30 18.77
N GLY A 27 1.63 -3.07 19.09
CA GLY A 27 1.17 -2.43 20.32
C GLY A 27 0.97 -3.39 21.50
N LEU A 28 1.01 -4.70 21.29
CA LEU A 28 0.98 -5.67 22.39
C LEU A 28 2.20 -5.48 23.31
N PRO A 29 2.03 -5.63 24.65
CA PRO A 29 3.11 -5.44 25.61
C PRO A 29 4.32 -6.30 25.23
N ARG A 30 5.47 -5.64 25.18
CA ARG A 30 6.75 -6.26 24.83
C ARG A 30 7.12 -7.22 25.95
N ASP A 31 7.20 -8.51 25.62
CA ASP A 31 7.81 -9.50 26.49
C ASP A 31 9.33 -9.40 26.31
N ASP A 32 9.99 -8.64 27.20
CA ASP A 32 11.43 -8.35 27.13
C ASP A 32 12.30 -9.62 27.28
N MET A 33 11.71 -10.71 27.76
CA MET A 33 12.36 -12.00 27.98
C MET A 33 12.50 -12.84 26.71
N LYS A 34 11.93 -12.42 25.57
CA LYS A 34 12.01 -13.14 24.29
C LYS A 34 12.59 -12.25 23.20
N PRO A 35 13.70 -12.66 22.54
CA PRO A 35 14.23 -11.92 21.40
C PRO A 35 13.16 -11.80 20.30
N LYS A 36 12.97 -10.57 19.79
CA LYS A 36 11.97 -10.30 18.75
C LYS A 36 12.31 -11.11 17.49
N ARG A 37 11.52 -12.15 17.20
CA ARG A 37 11.70 -13.00 16.02
C ARG A 37 11.36 -12.32 14.69
N LEU A 38 10.49 -11.31 14.71
CA LEU A 38 10.09 -10.55 13.52
C LEU A 38 10.00 -9.05 13.84
N PRO A 39 10.53 -8.17 12.97
CA PRO A 39 10.40 -6.73 13.12
C PRO A 39 8.98 -6.29 12.70
N TRP A 40 8.01 -6.42 13.61
CA TRP A 40 6.60 -6.02 13.38
C TRP A 40 6.43 -4.58 12.89
N ARG A 41 7.33 -3.66 13.30
CA ARG A 41 7.36 -2.27 12.81
C ARG A 41 7.71 -2.18 11.32
N PHE A 42 8.66 -2.99 10.86
CA PHE A 42 9.04 -3.03 9.45
C PHE A 42 7.89 -3.58 8.60
N LEU A 43 7.23 -4.66 9.06
CA LEU A 43 6.04 -5.22 8.41
C LEU A 43 4.89 -4.22 8.33
N MET A 44 4.66 -3.41 9.38
CA MET A 44 3.65 -2.35 9.37
C MET A 44 3.95 -1.29 8.30
N ILE A 45 5.21 -0.81 8.23
CA ILE A 45 5.63 0.18 7.23
C ILE A 45 5.50 -0.38 5.82
N LEU A 46 5.94 -1.63 5.60
CA LEU A 46 5.84 -2.29 4.31
C LEU A 46 4.37 -2.44 3.87
N SER A 47 3.48 -2.83 4.80
CA SER A 47 2.04 -2.93 4.52
C SER A 47 1.41 -1.58 4.20
N GLY A 48 1.83 -0.51 4.89
CA GLY A 48 1.41 0.85 4.59
C GLY A 48 1.86 1.31 3.20
N PHE A 49 3.09 0.98 2.81
CA PHE A 49 3.59 1.26 1.46
C PHE A 49 2.80 0.52 0.37
N VAL A 50 2.46 -0.75 0.58
CA VAL A 50 1.60 -1.52 -0.34
C VAL A 50 0.20 -0.89 -0.44
N ALA A 51 -0.38 -0.46 0.68
CA ALA A 51 -1.67 0.25 0.67
C ALA A 51 -1.60 1.58 -0.10
N PHE A 52 -0.49 2.32 0.02
CA PHE A 52 -0.26 3.54 -0.74
C PHE A 52 -0.15 3.27 -2.25
N LEU A 53 0.56 2.22 -2.66
CA LEU A 53 0.62 1.83 -4.09
C LEU A 53 -0.75 1.45 -4.65
N MET A 54 -1.59 0.77 -3.86
CA MET A 54 -2.97 0.46 -4.26
C MET A 54 -3.82 1.73 -4.43
N LEU A 55 -3.65 2.75 -3.58
CA LEU A 55 -4.30 4.06 -3.78
C LEU A 55 -3.87 4.73 -5.09
N VAL A 56 -2.56 4.76 -5.38
CA VAL A 56 -2.05 5.27 -6.65
C VAL A 56 -2.65 4.49 -7.82
N HIS A 57 -2.81 3.18 -7.68
CA HIS A 57 -3.42 2.34 -8.72
C HIS A 57 -4.90 2.69 -8.96
N ILE A 58 -5.66 3.01 -7.90
CA ILE A 58 -7.05 3.51 -8.02
C ILE A 58 -7.06 4.84 -8.80
N VAL A 59 -6.21 5.79 -8.44
CA VAL A 59 -6.09 7.10 -9.12
C VAL A 59 -5.75 6.92 -10.61
N ASN A 60 -4.86 5.97 -10.91
CA ASN A 60 -4.46 5.63 -12.28
C ASN A 60 -5.63 5.05 -13.09
N ILE A 61 -6.43 4.16 -12.49
CA ILE A 61 -7.64 3.59 -13.13
C ILE A 61 -8.72 4.66 -13.36
N PHE A 62 -8.81 5.66 -12.48
CA PHE A 62 -9.72 6.80 -12.64
C PHE A 62 -9.32 7.76 -13.77
N GLY A 63 -8.23 7.50 -14.50
CA GLY A 63 -7.82 8.26 -15.68
C GLY A 63 -6.73 9.30 -15.41
N TYR A 64 -6.20 9.37 -14.18
CA TYR A 64 -5.03 10.18 -13.87
C TYR A 64 -3.77 9.35 -14.05
N GLU A 65 -3.31 9.23 -15.30
CA GLU A 65 -2.06 8.54 -15.62
C GLU A 65 -0.85 9.35 -15.13
N THR A 66 -0.25 8.92 -14.03
CA THR A 66 0.93 9.54 -13.39
C THR A 66 2.26 9.14 -14.02
N GLY A 67 2.25 8.60 -15.25
CA GLY A 67 3.44 8.10 -15.96
C GLY A 67 4.25 9.17 -16.71
N PRO A 68 5.59 8.99 -16.88
CA PRO A 68 6.42 9.91 -17.65
C PRO A 68 6.00 9.89 -19.12
N GLY A 69 5.48 11.01 -19.62
CA GLY A 69 5.09 11.20 -21.03
C GLY A 69 3.61 11.53 -21.27
N LYS A 70 2.74 11.46 -20.26
CA LYS A 70 1.28 11.69 -20.45
C LYS A 70 0.64 12.61 -19.42
N GLY A 71 1.41 13.13 -18.46
CA GLY A 71 1.01 14.25 -17.63
C GLY A 71 0.98 15.56 -18.42
N LEU A 72 0.27 16.58 -17.92
CA LEU A 72 0.08 17.91 -18.53
C LEU A 72 1.38 18.61 -19.01
N LEU A 73 2.55 18.19 -18.50
CA LEU A 73 3.88 18.71 -18.83
C LEU A 73 4.75 17.75 -19.69
N GLY A 74 4.24 16.56 -20.05
CA GLY A 74 5.02 15.48 -20.66
C GLY A 74 4.99 15.40 -22.20
N GLY A 75 4.19 16.22 -22.87
CA GLY A 75 3.93 16.10 -24.32
C GLY A 75 4.71 17.06 -25.23
N ARG A 76 5.70 17.82 -24.74
CA ARG A 76 6.31 18.92 -25.51
C ARG A 76 7.77 18.74 -25.93
N PHE A 77 8.41 17.61 -25.62
CA PHE A 77 9.85 17.36 -25.92
C PHE A 77 10.20 15.88 -26.23
N GLY A 78 9.29 15.10 -26.80
CA GLY A 78 9.54 13.73 -27.27
C GLY A 78 9.52 13.64 -28.79
#